data_AF-X1DV02-F1
#
_entry.id   AF-X1DV02-F1
#
_cell.length_a   1.000
_cell.length_b   1.000
_cell.length_c   1.000
_cell.angle_alpha   90.00
_cell.angle_beta   90.00
_cell.angle_gamma   90.00
#
_symmetry.space_group_name_H-M   'P 1'
#
loop_
_entity.id
_entity.type
_entity.pdbx_description
1 polymer ?
#
loop_
_entity_poly.entity_id
_entity_poly.type
_entity_poly.pdbx_seq_one_letter_code
_entity_poly.pdbx_strand_id
1 'polypeptide(L)' 'MELGLKLTRSKKNPILGPTNRGWENKLVFNPGVIQVGGKIHLLYRAHGEDGIARLGYARLKNV' A
#
# COMPACT_ATOMS: atom_id res chain seq x y z
N MET A 1 -12.90 31.56 8.72
CA MET A 1 -12.71 30.73 7.51
C MET A 1 -13.07 29.31 7.91
N GLU A 2 -14.19 28.76 7.43
CA GLU A 2 -14.53 27.36 7.73
C GLU A 2 -13.57 26.42 7.01
N LEU A 3 -12.89 25.56 7.78
CA LEU A 3 -12.05 24.49 7.25
C LEU A 3 -12.93 23.33 6.82
N GLY A 4 -13.53 23.44 5.64
CA GLY A 4 -14.23 22.33 5.00
C GLY A 4 -13.26 21.25 4.52
N LEU A 5 -13.63 19.98 4.71
CA LEU A 5 -12.90 18.84 4.17
C LEU A 5 -12.91 18.89 2.63
N LYS A 6 -11.74 19.11 2.03
CA LYS A 6 -11.58 19.17 0.57
C LYS A 6 -11.42 17.81 -0.10
N LEU A 7 -11.22 16.75 0.68
CA LEU A 7 -10.94 15.40 0.18
C LEU A 7 -11.90 14.39 0.81
N THR A 8 -12.37 13.45 0.01
CA THR A 8 -13.20 12.32 0.46
C THR A 8 -12.42 11.02 0.36
N ARG A 9 -12.61 10.12 1.33
CA ARG A 9 -12.00 8.78 1.28
C ARG A 9 -12.58 7.98 0.12
N SER A 10 -11.73 7.21 -0.54
CA SER A 10 -12.17 6.24 -1.56
C SER A 10 -13.05 5.17 -0.92
N LYS A 11 -14.17 4.83 -1.58
CA LYS A 11 -15.03 3.69 -1.21
C LYS A 11 -14.32 2.33 -1.38
N LYS A 12 -13.17 2.30 -2.08
CA LYS A 12 -12.38 1.08 -2.33
C LYS A 12 -11.31 0.81 -1.26
N ASN A 13 -11.25 1.60 -0.20
CA ASN A 13 -10.28 1.36 0.87
C ASN A 13 -10.63 0.11 1.70
N PRO A 14 -9.63 -0.64 2.18
CA PRO A 14 -8.20 -0.50 1.87
C PRO A 14 -7.85 -1.04 0.48
N ILE A 15 -6.99 -0.33 -0.26
CA ILE A 15 -6.49 -0.78 -1.58
C ILE A 15 -5.20 -1.62 -1.49
N LEU A 16 -4.61 -1.71 -0.30
CA LEU A 16 -3.45 -2.52 0.03
C LEU A 16 -3.73 -3.16 1.40
N GLY A 17 -3.60 -4.48 1.50
CA GLY A 17 -3.88 -5.24 2.72
C GLY A 17 -2.86 -6.38 2.93
N PRO A 18 -2.69 -6.84 4.18
CA PRO A 18 -1.83 -7.98 4.50
C PRO A 18 -2.18 -9.24 3.71
N THR A 19 -1.21 -10.14 3.58
CA THR A 19 -1.41 -11.46 2.97
C THR A 19 -1.06 -12.58 3.94
N ASN A 20 -1.14 -13.84 3.52
CA ASN A 20 -0.74 -14.98 4.36
C ASN A 20 0.79 -15.20 4.43
N ARG A 21 1.60 -14.31 3.83
CA ARG A 21 3.05 -14.41 3.88
C ARG A 21 3.56 -13.88 5.21
N GLY A 22 4.39 -14.68 5.90
CA GLY A 22 4.86 -14.35 7.24
C GLY A 22 5.57 -13.00 7.40
N TRP A 23 6.09 -12.42 6.32
CA TRP A 23 6.79 -11.14 6.33
C TRP A 23 5.89 -9.91 6.16
N GLU A 24 4.61 -10.09 5.80
CA GLU A 24 3.63 -9.00 5.59
C GLU A 24 2.24 -9.32 6.16
N ASN A 25 2.11 -10.35 6.99
CA ASN A 25 0.82 -10.84 7.48
C ASN A 25 0.20 -10.00 8.59
N LYS A 26 0.90 -9.01 9.13
CA LYS A 26 0.41 -8.13 10.20
C LYS A 26 0.01 -6.75 9.70
N LEU A 27 0.89 -6.07 8.96
CA LEU A 27 0.69 -4.68 8.57
C LEU A 27 1.36 -4.40 7.22
N VAL A 28 0.64 -3.72 6.32
CA VAL A 28 1.18 -3.14 5.09
C VAL A 28 0.71 -1.70 4.96
N PHE A 29 1.62 -0.77 4.66
CA PHE A 29 1.36 0.67 4.76
C PHE A 29 2.45 1.51 4.09
N ASN A 30 2.22 2.83 4.03
CA ASN A 30 3.14 3.83 3.48
C ASN A 30 3.73 3.48 2.10
N PRO A 31 2.89 3.21 1.08
CA PRO A 31 3.39 2.90 -0.25
C PRO A 31 3.98 4.13 -0.94
N GLY A 32 5.15 3.97 -1.56
CA GLY A 32 5.61 4.80 -2.66
C GLY A 32 5.15 4.20 -3.99
N VAL A 33 4.59 5.03 -4.88
CA VAL A 33 4.00 4.58 -6.15
C VAL A 33 4.61 5.34 -7.32
N ILE A 34 5.03 4.62 -8.36
CA ILE A 34 5.53 5.20 -9.61
C ILE A 34 4.88 4.53 -10.82
N GLN A 35 4.73 5.28 -11.91
CA GLN A 35 4.35 4.74 -13.21
C GLN A 35 5.54 4.81 -14.15
N VAL A 36 6.04 3.66 -14.61
CA VAL A 36 7.18 3.56 -15.52
C VAL A 36 7.00 2.35 -16.43
N GLY A 37 7.40 2.47 -17.71
CA GLY A 37 7.27 1.39 -18.69
C GLY A 37 5.83 0.89 -18.90
N GLY A 38 4.84 1.79 -18.78
CA GLY A 38 3.42 1.43 -18.93
C GLY A 38 2.87 0.58 -17.78
N LYS A 39 3.55 0.52 -16.64
CA LYS A 39 3.12 -0.24 -15.45
C LYS A 39 3.15 0.64 -14.21
N ILE A 40 2.27 0.33 -13.25
CA ILE A 40 2.27 0.94 -11.92
C ILE A 40 3.02 0.01 -10.97
N HIS A 41 4.01 0.58 -10.29
CA HIS A 41 4.89 -0.08 -9.33
C HIS A 41 4.66 0.51 -7.95
N LEU A 42 4.59 -0.36 -6.95
CA LEU A 42 4.43 0.00 -5.55
C LEU A 42 5.58 -0.60 -4.75
N LEU A 43 6.25 0.24 -3.96
CA LEU A 43 7.15 -0.15 -2.88
C LEU A 43 6.48 0.21 -1.57
N TYR A 44 6.25 -0.74 -0.67
CA TYR A 44 5.49 -0.52 0.56
C TYR A 44 6.22 -1.05 1.78
N ARG A 45 5.90 -0.50 2.96
CA ARG A 45 6.39 -1.03 4.23
C ARG A 45 5.52 -2.18 4.69
N ALA A 46 6.15 -3.27 5.14
CA ALA A 46 5.48 -4.48 5.60
C ALA A 46 6.06 -4.95 6.93
N HIS A 47 5.19 -5.38 7.85
CA HIS A 47 5.55 -6.08 9.07
C HIS A 47 4.86 -7.44 9.10
N GLY A 48 5.61 -8.46 9.51
CA GLY A 48 5.06 -9.74 9.94
C GLY A 48 4.68 -9.73 11.40
N GLU A 49 4.14 -10.84 11.90
CA GLU A 49 3.95 -11.04 13.35
C GLU A 49 5.26 -10.99 14.14
N ASP A 50 6.39 -11.25 13.48
CA ASP A 50 7.74 -11.10 14.03
C ASP A 50 8.16 -9.64 14.31
N GLY A 51 7.35 -8.65 13.88
CA GLY A 51 7.61 -7.23 14.12
C GLY A 51 8.75 -6.64 13.30
N ILE A 52 9.41 -7.41 12.43
CA ILE A 52 10.53 -6.94 11.62
C ILE A 52 10.01 -6.10 10.45
N ALA A 53 10.54 -4.88 10.31
CA ALA A 53 10.21 -3.97 9.24
C ALA A 53 10.88 -4.39 7.91
N ARG A 54 10.07 -4.48 6.84
CA ARG A 54 10.50 -4.92 5.51
C ARG A 54 9.94 -4.02 4.42
N LEU A 55 10.57 -4.08 3.25
CA LEU A 55 10.06 -3.50 2.01
C LEU A 55 9.42 -4.60 1.16
N GLY A 56 8.16 -4.41 0.82
CA GLY A 56 7.43 -5.23 -0.16
C GLY A 56 7.34 -4.52 -1.50
N TYR A 57 7.31 -5.30 -2.57
CA TYR A 57 7.15 -4.80 -3.94
C TYR A 57 5.95 -5.45 -4.61
N ALA A 58 5.11 -4.62 -5.23
CA ALA A 58 3.99 -5.06 -6.05
C ALA A 58 3.96 -4.30 -7.39
N ARG A 59 3.49 -4.97 -8.43
CA ARG A 59 3.26 -4.40 -9.75
C ARG A 59 1.85 -4.73 -10.21
N LEU A 60 1.08 -3.74 -10.66
CA LEU A 60 -0.25 -3.98 -11.21
C LEU A 60 -0.12 -4.74 -12.53
N LYS A 61 -0.91 -5.80 -12.68
CA LYS A 61 -0.89 -6.64 -13.88
C LYS A 61 -1.59 -5.94 -15.04
N ASN A 62 -2.76 -5.34 -14.78
CA ASN A 62 -3.62 -4.68 -15.74
C ASN A 62 -4.00 -3.29 -15.22
N VAL A 63 -3.70 -2.26 -16.00
CA VAL A 63 -4.22 -0.89 -15.83
C VAL A 63 -5.07 -0.61 -17.05
#